data_AF-A0A0L0D0N0-F1
#
_entry.id   AF-A0A0L0D0N0-F1
#
_cell.length_a   1.000
_cell.length_b   1.000
_cell.length_c   1.000
_cell.angle_alpha   90.00
_cell.angle_beta   90.00
_cell.angle_gamma   90.00
#
_symmetry.space_group_name_H-M   'P 1'
#
loop_
_entity.id
_entity.type
_entity.pdbx_description
1 polymer ?
#
loop_
_entity_poly.entity_id
_entity_poly.type
_entity_poly.pdbx_seq_one_letter_code
_entity_poly.pdbx_strand_id
1 'polypeptide(L)'
;MFRLNNVRHFLKSKIRFSGGKQHPKWVVKDKEKYNIFTYDNSYYGENFRYNNFILHLRSYKYYIDYIIENIYRTLKNCATFFFNPIKNIILKHNPDIRYQLVALMAFFGTTSAITCYHNNIYQNIIDVTNMLELGVVDDMKENNFFDTQSELQNKNIEDYSQDHERLTNLW
;
A
#
# COMPACT_ATOMS: atom_id res chain seq x y z
N MET A 1 44.97 45.01 30.83
CA MET A 1 44.12 44.50 31.92
C MET A 1 43.38 43.21 31.50
N PHE A 2 44.11 42.16 31.06
CA PHE A 2 43.51 40.91 30.52
C PHE A 2 44.26 39.62 30.91
N ARG A 3 45.19 39.66 31.87
CA ARG A 3 45.96 38.46 32.30
C ARG A 3 45.50 37.82 33.61
N LEU A 4 44.75 38.52 34.46
CA LEU A 4 44.29 37.98 35.75
C LEU A 4 43.05 37.08 35.65
N ASN A 5 42.18 37.29 34.64
CA ASN A 5 40.99 36.44 34.46
C ASN A 5 41.34 35.02 33.99
N ASN A 6 42.35 34.85 33.14
CA ASN A 6 42.76 33.52 32.65
C ASN A 6 43.35 32.66 33.78
N VAL A 7 44.11 33.26 34.71
CA VAL A 7 44.63 32.55 35.89
C VAL A 7 43.50 32.15 36.84
N ARG A 8 42.51 33.03 37.06
CA ARG A 8 41.30 32.67 37.82
C ARG A 8 40.49 31.54 37.17
N HIS A 9 40.42 31.48 35.85
CA HIS A 9 39.76 30.38 35.13
C HIS A 9 40.55 29.07 35.20
N PHE A 10 41.88 29.11 35.18
CA PHE A 10 42.73 27.94 35.37
C PHE A 10 42.64 27.38 36.81
N LEU A 11 42.55 28.25 37.82
CA LEU A 11 42.32 27.82 39.21
C LEU A 11 40.87 27.34 39.46
N LYS A 12 39.91 27.77 38.64
CA LYS A 12 38.51 27.29 38.66
C LYS A 12 38.27 26.03 37.84
N SER A 13 39.17 25.65 36.94
CA SER A 13 38.99 24.42 36.18
C SER A 13 39.19 23.23 37.11
N LYS A 14 38.09 22.56 37.48
CA LYS A 14 38.16 21.23 38.10
C LYS A 14 39.04 20.36 37.21
N ILE A 15 40.08 19.78 37.80
CA ILE A 15 40.88 18.73 37.16
C ILE A 15 39.88 17.64 36.76
N ARG A 16 39.52 17.60 35.48
CA ARG A 16 38.71 16.51 34.94
C ARG A 16 39.67 15.35 34.78
N PHE A 17 39.86 14.58 35.84
CA PHE A 17 40.47 13.26 35.71
C PHE A 17 39.63 12.49 34.69
N SER A 18 40.23 12.18 33.54
CA SER A 18 39.55 11.46 32.47
C SER A 18 39.28 10.03 32.96
N GLY A 19 38.01 9.73 33.16
CA GLY A 19 37.51 8.43 33.60
C GLY A 19 36.33 8.65 34.52
N GLY A 20 35.21 7.99 34.26
CA GLY A 20 34.03 8.07 35.12
C GLY A 20 34.25 7.37 36.46
N LYS A 21 33.16 6.92 37.11
CA LYS A 21 33.22 6.17 38.39
C LYS A 21 34.07 4.89 38.37
N GLN A 22 34.46 4.39 37.19
CA GLN A 22 35.38 3.27 37.00
C GLN A 22 36.77 3.77 36.61
N HIS A 23 37.72 3.55 37.50
CA HIS A 23 39.13 3.83 37.36
C HIS A 23 39.93 2.59 37.76
N PRO A 24 41.18 2.44 37.30
CA PRO A 24 42.05 1.37 37.77
C PRO A 24 42.20 1.42 39.30
N LYS A 25 42.07 0.27 39.95
CA LYS A 25 42.24 0.11 41.41
C LYS A 25 43.28 -0.97 41.65
N TRP A 26 44.07 -0.79 42.72
CA TRP A 26 45.07 -1.78 43.14
C TRP A 26 44.43 -3.05 43.76
N VAL A 27 43.16 -2.97 44.14
CA VAL A 27 42.41 -4.08 44.75
C VAL A 27 41.50 -4.72 43.71
N VAL A 28 41.68 -6.02 43.48
CA VAL A 28 40.86 -6.84 42.58
C VAL A 28 39.68 -7.42 43.37
N LYS A 29 38.46 -7.32 42.82
CA LYS A 29 37.26 -7.91 43.44
C LYS A 29 37.27 -9.43 43.28
N ASP A 30 36.63 -10.15 44.21
CA ASP A 30 36.57 -11.63 44.17
C ASP A 30 36.09 -12.21 42.84
N LYS A 31 35.19 -11.51 42.13
CA LYS A 31 34.67 -11.90 40.81
C LYS A 31 35.65 -11.73 39.65
N GLU A 32 36.64 -10.87 39.81
CA GLU A 32 37.63 -10.48 38.78
C GLU A 32 39.00 -11.15 39.04
N LYS A 33 39.11 -11.98 40.10
CA LYS A 33 40.36 -12.60 40.55
C LYS A 33 40.91 -13.67 39.60
N TYR A 34 40.05 -14.35 38.86
CA TYR A 34 40.44 -15.46 37.99
C TYR A 34 40.15 -15.10 36.54
N ASN A 35 41.21 -14.86 35.77
CA ASN A 35 41.32 -14.74 34.31
C ASN A 35 40.40 -13.73 33.58
N ILE A 36 40.95 -13.17 32.49
CA ILE A 36 40.18 -12.46 31.47
C ILE A 36 39.48 -13.53 30.62
N PHE A 37 38.15 -13.69 30.79
CA PHE A 37 37.37 -14.68 30.06
C PHE A 37 36.96 -14.24 28.65
N THR A 38 37.10 -12.95 28.34
CA THR A 38 36.64 -12.35 27.08
C THR A 38 37.81 -11.75 26.32
N TYR A 39 37.95 -12.13 25.06
CA TYR A 39 38.92 -11.52 24.16
C TYR A 39 38.56 -10.07 23.85
N ASP A 40 39.57 -9.23 23.58
CA ASP A 40 39.37 -7.83 23.23
C ASP A 40 38.41 -7.65 22.04
N ASN A 41 38.46 -8.53 21.03
CA ASN A 41 37.55 -8.49 19.87
C ASN A 41 36.06 -8.74 20.22
N SER A 42 35.77 -9.31 21.40
CA SER A 42 34.38 -9.46 21.86
C SER A 42 33.83 -8.20 22.53
N TYR A 43 34.71 -7.28 22.92
CA TYR A 43 34.36 -6.03 23.59
C TYR A 43 34.49 -4.81 22.66
N TYR A 44 35.54 -4.77 21.83
CA TYR A 44 35.76 -3.71 20.86
C TYR A 44 34.99 -3.97 19.56
N GLY A 45 34.49 -2.89 18.94
CA GLY A 45 33.81 -2.97 17.64
C GLY A 45 34.76 -3.18 16.46
N GLU A 46 34.18 -3.52 15.30
CA GLU A 46 34.91 -3.71 14.05
C GLU A 46 35.57 -2.41 13.54
N ASN A 47 36.52 -2.56 12.60
CA ASN A 47 37.22 -1.44 11.99
C ASN A 47 36.27 -0.63 11.10
N PHE A 48 35.96 0.61 11.52
CA PHE A 48 35.06 1.54 10.83
C PHE A 48 35.12 1.58 9.29
N ARG A 49 36.32 1.46 8.68
CA ARG A 49 36.48 1.49 7.22
C ARG A 49 36.45 0.12 6.55
N TYR A 50 36.84 -0.92 7.29
CA TYR A 50 37.01 -2.28 6.80
C TYR A 50 36.22 -3.25 7.68
N ASN A 51 34.92 -2.99 7.80
CA ASN A 51 34.00 -3.90 8.47
C ASN A 51 33.87 -5.20 7.66
N ASN A 52 33.57 -6.29 8.36
CA ASN A 52 33.45 -7.62 7.76
C ASN A 52 32.39 -7.64 6.65
N PHE A 53 31.28 -6.93 6.85
CA PHE A 53 30.20 -6.81 5.86
C PHE A 53 30.65 -6.16 4.54
N ILE A 54 31.42 -5.08 4.60
CA ILE A 54 31.87 -4.35 3.41
C ILE A 54 32.85 -5.22 2.61
N LEU A 55 33.75 -5.90 3.31
CA LEU A 55 34.69 -6.83 2.69
C LEU A 55 33.95 -8.00 2.03
N HIS A 56 32.91 -8.52 2.67
CA HIS A 56 32.07 -9.59 2.15
C HIS A 56 31.29 -9.19 0.88
N LEU A 57 30.71 -7.98 0.86
CA LEU A 57 30.07 -7.48 -0.36
C LEU A 57 31.08 -7.28 -1.50
N ARG A 58 32.28 -6.78 -1.18
CA ARG A 58 33.34 -6.61 -2.18
C ARG A 58 33.81 -7.95 -2.75
N SER A 59 33.89 -9.00 -1.95
CA SER A 59 34.23 -10.33 -2.45
C SER A 59 33.18 -10.89 -3.40
N TYR A 60 31.90 -10.57 -3.20
CA TYR A 60 30.81 -11.04 -4.07
C TYR A 60 30.52 -10.14 -5.26
N LYS A 61 31.12 -8.94 -5.32
CA LYS A 61 30.84 -7.95 -6.37
C LYS A 61 30.84 -8.58 -7.76
N TYR A 62 31.88 -9.35 -8.09
CA TYR A 62 32.00 -9.99 -9.40
C TYR A 62 30.82 -10.93 -9.70
N TYR A 63 30.41 -11.75 -8.75
CA TYR A 63 29.29 -12.68 -8.93
C TYR A 63 27.95 -11.95 -9.07
N ILE A 64 27.75 -10.90 -8.27
CA ILE A 64 26.55 -10.05 -8.35
C ILE A 64 26.49 -9.37 -9.72
N ASP A 65 27.59 -8.74 -10.16
CA ASP A 65 27.68 -8.07 -11.46
C ASP A 65 27.41 -9.07 -12.61
N TYR A 66 27.99 -10.26 -12.54
CA TYR A 66 27.78 -11.33 -13.51
C TYR A 66 26.30 -11.79 -13.58
N ILE A 67 25.65 -11.99 -12.44
CA ILE A 67 24.24 -12.39 -12.39
C ILE A 67 23.35 -11.28 -12.97
N ILE A 68 23.57 -10.02 -12.55
CA ILE A 68 22.79 -8.87 -13.01
C ILE A 68 22.96 -8.70 -14.53
N GLU A 69 24.19 -8.80 -15.04
CA GLU A 69 24.46 -8.66 -16.46
C GLU A 69 23.76 -9.75 -17.28
N ASN A 70 23.76 -11.00 -16.79
CA ASN A 70 23.06 -12.08 -17.48
C ASN A 70 21.53 -11.91 -17.45
N ILE A 71 20.97 -11.46 -16.33
CA ILE A 71 19.54 -11.14 -16.24
C ILE A 71 19.19 -10.03 -17.23
N TYR A 72 19.97 -8.95 -17.25
CA TYR A 72 19.77 -7.84 -18.18
C TYR A 72 19.85 -8.28 -19.63
N ARG A 73 20.88 -9.05 -20.01
CA ARG A 73 21.05 -9.59 -21.37
C ARG A 73 19.88 -10.48 -21.76
N THR A 74 19.44 -11.35 -20.86
CA THR A 74 18.30 -12.26 -21.10
C THR A 74 17.02 -11.46 -21.30
N LEU A 75 16.71 -10.50 -20.43
CA LEU A 75 15.54 -9.64 -20.56
C LEU A 75 15.56 -8.82 -21.84
N LYS A 76 16.71 -8.26 -22.20
CA LYS A 76 16.88 -7.50 -23.44
C LYS A 76 16.66 -8.37 -24.67
N ASN A 77 17.21 -9.58 -24.68
CA ASN A 77 17.05 -10.52 -25.78
C ASN A 77 15.59 -11.00 -25.91
N CYS A 78 14.93 -11.31 -24.80
CA CYS A 78 13.51 -11.65 -24.80
C CYS A 78 12.65 -10.47 -25.31
N ALA A 79 12.88 -9.25 -24.80
CA ALA A 79 12.12 -8.08 -25.21
C ALA A 79 12.31 -7.77 -26.70
N THR A 80 13.54 -7.84 -27.21
CA THR A 80 13.81 -7.63 -28.65
C THR A 80 13.22 -8.74 -29.52
N PHE A 81 13.21 -9.99 -29.05
CA PHE A 81 12.56 -11.11 -29.74
C PHE A 81 11.06 -10.89 -29.93
N PHE A 82 10.35 -10.33 -28.94
CA PHE A 82 8.92 -10.00 -29.08
C PHE A 82 8.68 -8.68 -29.82
N PHE A 83 9.48 -7.65 -29.54
CA PHE A 83 9.25 -6.31 -30.07
C PHE A 83 9.53 -6.22 -31.58
N ASN A 84 10.62 -6.83 -32.06
CA ASN A 84 11.00 -6.75 -33.48
C ASN A 84 9.94 -7.31 -34.45
N PRO A 85 9.37 -8.52 -34.27
CA PRO A 85 8.34 -9.01 -35.16
C PRO A 85 7.06 -8.17 -35.10
N ILE A 86 6.64 -7.76 -33.90
CA ILE A 86 5.45 -6.89 -33.74
C ILE A 86 5.67 -5.56 -34.47
N LYS A 87 6.82 -4.91 -34.26
CA LYS A 87 7.20 -3.68 -34.94
C LYS A 87 7.21 -3.88 -36.47
N ASN A 88 7.80 -4.97 -36.95
CA ASN A 88 7.86 -5.25 -38.39
C ASN A 88 6.48 -5.46 -39.00
N ILE A 89 5.57 -6.15 -38.30
CA ILE A 89 4.17 -6.32 -38.74
C ILE A 89 3.46 -4.96 -38.79
N ILE A 90 3.59 -4.16 -37.72
CA ILE A 90 2.98 -2.82 -37.67
C ILE A 90 3.49 -1.95 -38.80
N LEU A 91 4.81 -1.89 -39.03
CA LEU A 91 5.41 -1.09 -40.11
C LEU A 91 5.07 -1.62 -41.50
N LYS A 92 4.90 -2.93 -41.66
CA LYS A 92 4.48 -3.53 -42.94
C LYS A 92 3.06 -3.12 -43.33
N HIS A 93 2.15 -3.03 -42.35
CA HIS A 93 0.75 -2.65 -42.60
C HIS A 93 0.51 -1.14 -42.51
N ASN A 94 1.26 -0.43 -41.67
CA ASN A 94 1.14 0.99 -41.39
C ASN A 94 2.52 1.65 -41.43
N PRO A 95 3.08 1.92 -42.63
CA PRO A 95 4.44 2.43 -42.77
C PRO A 95 4.58 3.87 -42.26
N ASP A 96 3.58 4.72 -42.49
CA ASP A 96 3.59 6.12 -42.05
C ASP A 96 2.93 6.32 -40.69
N ILE A 97 3.39 7.34 -39.97
CA ILE A 97 2.87 7.71 -38.64
C ILE A 97 1.39 8.08 -38.65
N ARG A 98 0.87 8.59 -39.78
CA ARG A 98 -0.55 8.95 -39.94
C ARG A 98 -1.42 7.70 -39.86
N TYR A 99 -1.05 6.64 -40.58
CA TYR A 99 -1.77 5.37 -40.55
C TYR A 99 -1.61 4.65 -39.20
N GLN A 100 -0.45 4.77 -38.55
CA GLN A 100 -0.24 4.25 -37.20
C GLN A 100 -1.17 4.93 -36.18
N LEU A 101 -1.36 6.25 -36.28
CA LEU A 101 -2.29 6.98 -35.43
C LEU A 101 -3.73 6.54 -35.68
N VAL A 102 -4.13 6.37 -36.94
CA VAL A 102 -5.46 5.87 -37.30
C VAL A 102 -5.70 4.47 -36.73
N ALA A 103 -4.74 3.55 -36.89
CA ALA A 103 -4.83 2.20 -36.34
C ALA A 103 -4.92 2.19 -34.81
N LEU A 104 -4.18 3.08 -34.14
CA LEU A 104 -4.20 3.24 -32.69
C LEU A 104 -5.54 3.82 -32.19
N MET A 105 -6.10 4.81 -32.89
CA MET A 105 -7.43 5.35 -32.57
C MET A 105 -8.52 4.31 -32.83
N ALA A 106 -8.42 3.53 -33.90
CA ALA A 106 -9.32 2.42 -34.17
C ALA A 106 -9.24 1.37 -33.06
N PHE A 107 -8.03 1.00 -32.62
CA PHE A 107 -7.83 0.07 -31.50
C PHE A 107 -8.48 0.55 -30.20
N PHE A 108 -8.30 1.82 -29.83
CA PHE A 108 -8.96 2.38 -28.65
C PHE A 108 -10.48 2.46 -28.81
N GLY A 109 -10.96 2.85 -29.99
CA GLY A 109 -12.39 2.86 -30.30
C GLY A 109 -13.02 1.47 -30.17
N THR A 110 -12.41 0.44 -30.76
CA THR A 110 -12.91 -0.93 -30.68
C THR A 110 -12.85 -1.47 -29.26
N THR A 111 -11.77 -1.18 -28.52
CA THR A 111 -11.64 -1.62 -27.12
C THR A 111 -12.71 -0.97 -26.25
N SER A 112 -12.93 0.33 -26.41
CA SER A 112 -13.97 1.07 -25.69
C SER A 112 -15.37 0.54 -26.03
N ALA A 113 -15.65 0.26 -27.31
CA ALA A 113 -16.91 -0.31 -27.75
C ALA A 113 -17.16 -1.70 -27.14
N ILE A 114 -16.15 -2.57 -27.13
CA ILE A 114 -16.22 -3.90 -26.51
C ILE A 114 -16.51 -3.76 -25.01
N THR A 115 -15.81 -2.87 -24.31
CA THR A 115 -16.01 -2.63 -22.89
C THR A 115 -17.41 -2.09 -22.59
N CYS A 116 -17.89 -1.11 -23.37
CA CYS A 116 -19.24 -0.56 -23.22
C CYS A 116 -20.31 -1.64 -23.45
N TYR A 117 -20.14 -2.49 -24.47
CA TYR A 117 -21.06 -3.59 -24.74
C TYR A 117 -21.16 -4.57 -23.56
N HIS A 118 -20.02 -5.00 -23.02
CA HIS A 118 -20.01 -5.90 -21.86
C HIS A 118 -20.59 -5.23 -20.62
N ASN A 119 -20.24 -3.97 -20.37
CA ASN A 119 -20.79 -3.21 -19.25
C ASN A 119 -22.31 -3.06 -19.35
N ASN A 120 -22.87 -2.86 -20.54
CA ASN A 120 -24.32 -2.79 -20.71
C ASN A 120 -25.00 -4.12 -20.38
N ILE A 121 -24.40 -5.26 -20.74
CA ILE A 121 -24.93 -6.58 -20.36
C ILE A 121 -24.94 -6.72 -18.84
N TYR A 122 -23.82 -6.39 -18.18
CA TYR A 122 -23.74 -6.42 -16.72
C TYR A 122 -24.73 -5.45 -16.07
N GLN A 123 -24.89 -4.25 -16.62
CA GLN A 123 -25.81 -3.24 -16.11
C GLN A 123 -27.25 -3.72 -16.22
N ASN A 124 -27.65 -4.33 -17.33
CA ASN A 124 -29.00 -4.88 -17.49
C ASN A 124 -29.31 -5.95 -16.43
N ILE A 125 -28.34 -6.78 -16.06
CA ILE A 125 -28.50 -7.78 -14.99
C ILE A 125 -28.73 -7.08 -13.66
N ILE A 126 -27.95 -6.05 -13.37
CA ILE A 126 -28.11 -5.24 -12.15
C ILE A 126 -29.48 -4.56 -12.15
N ASP A 127 -29.90 -3.97 -13.27
CA ASP A 127 -31.17 -3.26 -13.38
C ASP A 127 -32.36 -4.20 -13.17
N VAL A 128 -32.34 -5.42 -13.72
CA VAL A 128 -33.35 -6.45 -13.45
C VAL A 128 -33.36 -6.83 -11.97
N THR A 129 -32.20 -6.94 -11.35
CA THR A 129 -32.09 -7.26 -9.92
C THR A 129 -32.68 -6.14 -9.06
N ASN A 130 -32.36 -4.88 -9.38
CA ASN A 130 -32.92 -3.71 -8.72
C ASN A 130 -34.44 -3.62 -8.93
N MET A 131 -34.96 -3.95 -10.12
CA MET A 131 -36.40 -4.00 -10.37
C MET A 131 -37.09 -5.06 -9.52
N LEU A 132 -36.47 -6.22 -9.30
CA LEU A 132 -36.98 -7.25 -8.40
C LEU A 132 -37.00 -6.76 -6.95
N GLU A 133 -35.94 -6.08 -6.50
CA GLU A 133 -35.89 -5.48 -5.17
C GLU A 133 -36.97 -4.42 -4.97
N LEU A 134 -37.22 -3.58 -5.98
CA LEU A 134 -38.32 -2.62 -5.95
C LEU A 134 -39.69 -3.29 -5.91
N GLY A 135 -39.88 -4.39 -6.64
CA GLY A 135 -41.12 -5.19 -6.56
C GLY A 135 -41.36 -5.74 -5.16
N VAL A 136 -40.31 -6.20 -4.47
CA VAL A 136 -40.41 -6.64 -3.06
C VAL A 136 -40.80 -5.46 -2.15
N VAL A 137 -40.27 -4.27 -2.40
CA VAL A 137 -40.64 -3.06 -1.66
C VAL A 137 -42.11 -2.69 -1.91
N ASP A 138 -42.61 -2.83 -3.14
CA ASP A 138 -44.02 -2.59 -3.45
C ASP A 138 -44.93 -3.60 -2.74
N ASP A 139 -44.59 -4.90 -2.73
CA ASP A 139 -45.31 -5.93 -1.96
C ASP A 139 -45.34 -5.59 -0.46
N MET A 140 -44.22 -5.12 0.10
CA MET A 140 -44.15 -4.68 1.49
C MET A 140 -45.06 -3.47 1.74
N LYS A 141 -45.10 -2.52 0.80
CA LYS A 141 -45.96 -1.35 0.88
C LYS A 141 -47.44 -1.72 0.81
N GLU A 142 -47.86 -2.64 -0.06
CA GLU A 142 -49.25 -3.11 -0.12
C GLU A 142 -49.70 -3.75 1.20
N ASN A 143 -48.78 -4.42 1.89
CA ASN A 143 -49.00 -4.96 3.23
C ASN A 143 -48.91 -3.90 4.36
N ASN A 144 -48.89 -2.61 4.02
CA ASN A 144 -48.74 -1.47 4.93
C ASN A 144 -47.49 -1.57 5.83
N PHE A 145 -46.43 -2.26 5.39
CA PHE A 145 -45.23 -2.50 6.19
C PHE A 145 -44.46 -1.22 6.52
N PHE A 146 -44.51 -0.23 5.62
CA PHE A 146 -43.84 1.06 5.78
C PHE A 146 -44.72 2.13 6.44
N ASP A 147 -46.00 1.85 6.67
CA ASP A 147 -46.93 2.81 7.26
C ASP A 147 -46.70 2.93 8.77
N THR A 148 -46.84 4.15 9.30
CA THR A 148 -46.76 4.37 10.74
C THR A 148 -47.98 3.80 11.47
N GLN A 149 -47.84 3.45 12.74
CA GLN A 149 -48.96 2.92 13.54
C GLN A 149 -50.17 3.87 13.58
N SER A 150 -49.93 5.19 13.52
CA SER A 150 -50.98 6.21 13.42
C SER A 150 -51.72 6.19 12.08
N GLU A 151 -51.01 6.02 10.96
CA GLU A 151 -51.61 5.92 9.63
C GLU A 151 -52.46 4.66 9.49
N LEU A 152 -51.98 3.55 10.05
CA LEU A 152 -52.69 2.28 10.06
C LEU A 152 -53.96 2.34 10.93
N GLN A 153 -53.92 3.03 12.07
CA GLN A 153 -55.11 3.29 12.90
C GLN A 153 -56.13 4.17 12.19
N ASN A 154 -55.70 5.23 11.50
CA ASN A 154 -56.60 6.12 10.76
C ASN A 154 -57.29 5.37 9.62
N LYS A 155 -56.54 4.56 8.85
CA LYS A 155 -57.08 3.72 7.77
C LYS A 155 -58.14 2.73 8.28
N ASN A 156 -57.88 2.07 9.41
CA ASN A 156 -58.86 1.17 10.04
C ASN A 156 -60.14 1.89 10.48
N ILE A 157 -60.02 3.14 10.96
CA ILE A 157 -61.18 3.96 11.36
C ILE A 157 -61.99 4.36 10.12
N GLU A 158 -61.32 4.74 9.03
CA GLU A 158 -61.96 5.09 7.76
C GLU A 158 -62.70 3.88 7.17
N ASP A 159 -62.05 2.71 7.09
CA ASP A 159 -62.67 1.47 6.60
C ASP A 159 -63.90 1.09 7.45
N TYR A 160 -63.78 1.17 8.78
CA TYR A 160 -64.90 0.90 9.69
C TYR A 160 -66.06 1.88 9.49
N SER A 161 -65.77 3.18 9.30
CA SER A 161 -66.81 4.18 9.06
C SER A 161 -67.55 3.96 7.75
N GLN A 162 -66.84 3.56 6.69
CA GLN A 162 -67.44 3.29 5.38
C GLN A 162 -68.35 2.05 5.43
N ASP A 163 -67.91 0.99 6.10
CA ASP A 163 -68.72 -0.22 6.28
C ASP A 163 -69.95 0.06 7.16
N HIS A 164 -69.81 0.86 8.22
CA HIS A 164 -70.92 1.26 9.07
C HIS A 164 -71.97 2.07 8.29
N GLU A 165 -71.54 3.04 7.49
CA GLU A 165 -72.43 3.83 6.64
C GLU A 165 -73.15 2.95 5.60
N ARG A 166 -72.42 2.04 4.95
CA ARG A 166 -72.99 1.08 3.99
C ARG A 166 -74.06 0.18 4.64
N LEU A 167 -73.77 -0.37 5.82
CA LEU A 167 -74.71 -1.25 6.53
C LEU A 167 -75.93 -0.48 7.02
N THR A 168 -75.76 0.75 7.45
CA THR A 168 -76.87 1.63 7.88
C THR A 168 -77.77 2.00 6.70
N ASN A 169 -77.21 2.20 5.51
CA ASN A 169 -77.98 2.44 4.29
C ASN A 169 -78.72 1.19 3.75
N LEU A 170 -78.27 -0.01 4.13
CA LEU A 170 -78.90 -1.28 3.74
C LEU A 170 -79.99 -1.74 4.71
N TRP A 171 -80.02 -1.20 5.93
CA TRP A 171 -80.96 -1.52 7.01
C TRP A 171 -82.20 -0.61 6.94
#